data_AF-A0A0S8G7Z0-F1
#
_entry.id   AF-A0A0S8G7Z0-F1
#
_cell.length_a   1.000
_cell.length_b   1.000
_cell.length_c   1.000
_cell.angle_alpha   90.00
_cell.angle_beta   90.00
_cell.angle_gamma   90.00
#
_symmetry.space_group_name_H-M   'P 1'
#
loop_
_entity.id
_entity.type
_entity.pdbx_description
1 polymer ?
#
loop_
_entity_poly.entity_id
_entity_poly.type
_entity_poly.pdbx_seq_one_letter_code
_entity_poly.pdbx_strand_id
1 'polypeptide(L)'
;YVSKTSSYGTGCKPFSFSLFVDYEGEDRYICPEPEGKITFNNWDSFGGVWPESEPYLWPYAICLDLGGEDEYRVRHRTNNSQRHSFGHGIHLDMMWDGGDVVGVVENPLEPYRPFPLPQAVRRSPYYEDIRALQSADTFTRFQAIGRITRAGPAAVPVLAETIRRSSHRQFNRDVMECLHHFLSQSEIPGAVIPSLVALLGAEDEEVRTVMADDFGVWKIAAAEEGLIAAARTDGAASVRRFALSSLMELESREALPLASDLALADPSEDVRRTAVRYLSRVRDDDVDPYPILAKVLQRDDRSSVRVAAAEGIGRLRDERGIRFLRRVAASGDVYLQRAAARSLAELYQIEGIELLIESLSFPSIDAFYNYDRNVPNWIAGYANFDLPEDERYDQERWREWYRQHRRRVDIRANVDMYRESLALTESLRGASSESQIQQYEEFLEKYPDNERIQRLLAQKLNEEAWNMVTAAEGTPEFDPETGLGYALRAVELKPHRNYYDTLAEAYVAAGRIDEAMTVCRQMLIRYPGEKMFLDRLERCERMQATK
;
A
#
# COMPACT_ATOMS: atom_id res chain seq x y z
N TYR A 1 20.91 7.18 -20.24
CA TYR A 1 21.18 8.63 -20.40
C TYR A 1 22.05 9.10 -19.23
N VAL A 2 23.17 9.78 -19.51
CA VAL A 2 24.04 10.37 -18.46
C VAL A 2 23.67 11.84 -18.30
N SER A 3 23.15 12.22 -17.12
CA SER A 3 23.04 13.60 -16.64
C SER A 3 24.14 13.84 -15.61
N LYS A 4 24.84 14.97 -15.69
CA LYS A 4 26.17 15.19 -15.11
C LYS A 4 26.21 15.94 -13.77
N THR A 5 25.09 16.23 -13.11
CA THR A 5 25.13 16.93 -11.80
C THR A 5 24.09 16.47 -10.77
N SER A 6 23.51 15.27 -10.94
CA SER A 6 22.70 14.67 -9.87
C SER A 6 23.15 13.23 -9.67
N SER A 7 23.91 13.00 -8.60
CA SER A 7 24.19 11.66 -8.12
C SER A 7 22.96 11.15 -7.37
N TYR A 8 22.08 10.41 -8.07
CA TYR A 8 21.16 9.50 -7.40
C TYR A 8 21.98 8.32 -6.86
N GLY A 9 22.06 8.22 -5.54
CA GLY A 9 22.56 7.03 -4.86
C GLY A 9 21.40 6.37 -4.14
N THR A 10 20.84 5.31 -4.72
CA THR A 10 20.04 4.33 -3.96
C THR A 10 21.00 3.57 -3.05
N GLY A 11 21.18 4.07 -1.84
CA GLY A 11 21.88 3.39 -0.78
C GLY A 11 20.91 3.11 0.34
N CYS A 12 20.48 1.85 0.50
CA CYS A 12 19.98 1.35 1.77
C CYS A 12 21.07 1.57 2.82
N LYS A 13 21.01 2.69 3.55
CA LYS A 13 21.86 2.94 4.72
C LYS A 13 20.99 3.49 5.83
N PRO A 14 20.77 2.73 6.92
CA PRO A 14 19.88 3.13 8.00
C PRO A 14 20.54 4.15 8.95
N PHE A 15 21.22 5.20 8.45
CA PHE A 15 21.84 6.29 9.26
C PHE A 15 22.29 7.52 8.42
N SER A 16 21.46 8.12 7.56
CA SER A 16 21.82 9.37 6.85
C SER A 16 21.22 10.62 7.51
N PHE A 17 22.06 11.63 7.73
CA PHE A 17 21.68 13.03 7.98
C PHE A 17 21.58 13.72 6.62
N SER A 18 20.41 14.26 6.26
CA SER A 18 20.18 14.95 4.98
C SER A 18 20.08 16.46 5.20
N LEU A 19 20.82 17.26 4.43
CA LEU A 19 20.65 18.71 4.33
C LEU A 19 20.12 19.01 2.93
N PHE A 20 18.90 19.53 2.84
CA PHE A 20 18.32 20.03 1.60
C PHE A 20 18.43 21.56 1.60
N VAL A 21 18.96 22.11 0.51
CA VAL A 21 19.06 23.56 0.30
C VAL A 21 18.36 23.88 -1.02
N ASP A 22 17.21 24.54 -0.94
CA ASP A 22 16.56 25.12 -2.11
C ASP A 22 17.13 26.52 -2.32
N TYR A 23 17.44 26.88 -3.56
CA TYR A 23 18.17 28.11 -3.87
C TYR A 23 17.27 29.19 -4.48
N GLU A 24 16.33 28.85 -5.39
CA GLU A 24 15.58 29.83 -6.21
C GLU A 24 14.30 29.23 -6.88
N GLY A 25 13.54 28.35 -6.21
CA GLY A 25 12.30 27.78 -6.78
C GLY A 25 11.13 28.75 -6.73
N GLU A 26 10.54 29.17 -7.86
CA GLU A 26 9.27 29.91 -7.89
C GLU A 26 8.12 28.96 -8.21
N ASP A 27 7.64 28.23 -7.21
CA ASP A 27 6.66 27.16 -7.36
C ASP A 27 5.24 27.66 -7.06
N ARG A 28 4.31 27.50 -8.03
CA ARG A 28 2.95 28.04 -7.95
C ARG A 28 1.88 26.96 -8.04
N TYR A 29 1.21 26.68 -6.92
CA TYR A 29 0.20 25.60 -6.82
C TYR A 29 -1.21 26.15 -6.56
N ILE A 30 -2.05 26.13 -7.60
CA ILE A 30 -3.44 26.63 -7.54
C ILE A 30 -4.40 25.45 -7.74
N CYS A 31 -5.19 25.12 -6.72
CA CYS A 31 -6.27 24.13 -6.80
C CYS A 31 -7.51 24.75 -7.48
N PRO A 32 -7.99 24.23 -8.63
CA PRO A 32 -9.19 24.74 -9.27
C PRO A 32 -10.44 24.00 -8.75
N GLU A 33 -11.28 24.73 -8.01
CA GLU A 33 -12.72 24.51 -7.76
C GLU A 33 -13.24 23.80 -6.48
N PRO A 34 -14.43 24.24 -5.95
CA PRO A 34 -14.67 24.46 -4.51
C PRO A 34 -15.68 23.51 -3.84
N GLU A 35 -16.12 22.41 -4.46
CA GLU A 35 -17.26 21.61 -3.96
C GLU A 35 -17.04 20.08 -3.89
N GLY A 36 -15.82 19.59 -4.13
CA GLY A 36 -15.49 18.17 -4.02
C GLY A 36 -14.81 17.82 -2.70
N LYS A 37 -15.43 16.98 -1.86
CA LYS A 37 -14.79 16.41 -0.67
C LYS A 37 -13.55 15.60 -1.08
N ILE A 38 -12.37 16.11 -0.73
CA ILE A 38 -11.10 15.43 -0.95
C ILE A 38 -10.96 14.26 0.03
N THR A 39 -11.13 13.03 -0.44
CA THR A 39 -10.75 11.80 0.28
C THR A 39 -9.37 11.36 -0.18
N PHE A 40 -8.36 11.73 0.58
CA PHE A 40 -7.00 11.20 0.43
C PHE A 40 -7.03 9.72 0.85
N ASN A 41 -6.66 8.82 -0.07
CA ASN A 41 -6.05 7.55 0.29
C ASN A 41 -4.66 7.57 -0.36
N ASN A 42 -3.67 7.23 0.47
CA ASN A 42 -2.24 7.15 0.25
C ASN A 42 -1.79 6.90 -1.20
N TRP A 43 -0.70 7.57 -1.62
CA TRP A 43 0.27 7.23 -2.68
C TRP A 43 0.51 8.19 -3.86
N ASP A 44 -0.19 9.32 -4.04
CA ASP A 44 0.17 10.27 -5.12
C ASP A 44 0.44 11.70 -4.60
N SER A 45 1.73 12.05 -4.59
CA SER A 45 2.26 13.40 -4.38
C SER A 45 2.10 14.22 -5.66
N PHE A 46 1.46 15.39 -5.58
CA PHE A 46 1.52 16.40 -6.63
C PHE A 46 2.25 17.63 -6.09
N GLY A 47 3.52 17.74 -6.48
CA GLY A 47 4.36 18.93 -6.32
C GLY A 47 5.28 18.86 -5.12
N GLY A 48 6.58 18.65 -5.36
CA GLY A 48 7.72 19.15 -4.57
C GLY A 48 7.88 18.78 -3.09
N VAL A 49 6.85 18.28 -2.42
CA VAL A 49 6.88 17.89 -1.01
C VAL A 49 6.75 16.37 -0.98
N TRP A 50 7.94 15.75 -0.93
CA TRP A 50 8.31 14.39 -0.56
C TRP A 50 7.23 13.28 -0.51
N PRO A 51 7.53 12.06 -1.01
CA PRO A 51 6.57 10.96 -0.98
C PRO A 51 6.22 10.57 0.46
N GLU A 52 4.97 10.81 0.88
CA GLU A 52 4.35 10.29 2.13
C GLU A 52 4.29 8.76 2.20
N SER A 53 4.87 8.12 1.21
CA SER A 53 4.76 6.72 0.94
C SER A 53 5.78 5.92 1.77
N GLU A 54 6.89 6.53 2.20
CA GLU A 54 7.91 5.88 3.02
C GLU A 54 8.58 6.86 4.03
N PRO A 55 7.83 7.48 4.97
CA PRO A 55 8.40 8.48 5.86
C PRO A 55 9.36 7.90 6.93
N TYR A 56 9.39 6.58 7.09
CA TYR A 56 10.35 5.85 7.92
C TYR A 56 11.77 5.82 7.32
N LEU A 57 11.95 6.18 6.05
CA LEU A 57 13.26 6.18 5.40
C LEU A 57 14.10 7.44 5.70
N TRP A 58 13.51 8.49 6.27
CA TRP A 58 14.17 9.81 6.38
C TRP A 58 13.92 10.56 7.71
N PRO A 59 14.20 9.96 8.87
CA PRO A 59 13.97 10.60 10.17
C PRO A 59 14.96 11.73 10.53
N TYR A 60 15.82 12.23 9.63
CA TYR A 60 16.83 13.25 9.94
C TYR A 60 17.11 14.20 8.76
N ALA A 61 16.28 15.23 8.55
CA ALA A 61 16.48 16.23 7.50
C ALA A 61 16.49 17.69 8.03
N ILE A 62 17.44 18.52 7.57
CA ILE A 62 17.42 19.98 7.71
C ILE A 62 17.09 20.56 6.34
N CYS A 63 16.13 21.48 6.25
CA CYS A 63 15.79 22.19 5.02
C CYS A 63 16.11 23.69 5.16
N LEU A 64 16.86 24.24 4.22
CA LEU A 64 17.17 25.66 4.09
C LEU A 64 16.62 26.15 2.74
N ASP A 65 15.54 26.90 2.77
CA ASP A 65 15.06 27.63 1.59
C ASP A 65 15.77 28.99 1.55
N LEU A 66 16.53 29.23 0.48
CA LEU A 66 17.33 30.44 0.27
C LEU A 66 16.73 31.40 -0.77
N GLY A 67 15.55 31.12 -1.33
CA GLY A 67 14.84 32.04 -2.23
C GLY A 67 13.73 31.41 -3.09
N GLY A 68 12.66 32.19 -3.32
CA GLY A 68 11.50 31.84 -4.14
C GLY A 68 10.23 32.59 -3.70
N GLU A 69 9.32 32.95 -4.61
CA GLU A 69 7.94 33.39 -4.26
C GLU A 69 6.97 32.22 -4.45
N ASP A 70 6.84 31.39 -3.42
CA ASP A 70 5.94 30.23 -3.45
C ASP A 70 4.50 30.61 -3.05
N GLU A 71 3.51 30.19 -3.86
CA GLU A 71 2.08 30.44 -3.58
C GLU A 71 1.31 29.12 -3.40
N TYR A 72 0.83 28.85 -2.17
CA TYR A 72 -0.02 27.70 -1.83
C TYR A 72 -1.40 28.15 -1.31
N ARG A 73 -2.51 27.74 -1.96
CA ARG A 73 -3.89 28.05 -1.50
C ARG A 73 -4.80 26.82 -1.47
N VAL A 74 -5.54 26.62 -0.37
CA VAL A 74 -6.65 25.64 -0.29
C VAL A 74 -7.87 26.23 0.43
N ARG A 75 -9.06 26.17 -0.18
CA ARG A 75 -10.35 26.56 0.43
C ARG A 75 -11.10 25.34 0.97
N HIS A 76 -11.53 25.42 2.24
CA HIS A 76 -12.46 24.52 2.94
C HIS A 76 -12.01 23.06 3.21
N ARG A 77 -11.38 22.85 4.37
CA ARG A 77 -11.22 21.52 4.98
C ARG A 77 -11.60 21.56 6.48
N THR A 78 -12.46 20.64 6.91
CA THR A 78 -12.91 20.48 8.31
C THR A 78 -12.55 19.09 8.88
N ASN A 79 -11.38 18.54 8.55
CA ASN A 79 -10.84 17.40 9.28
C ASN A 79 -9.31 17.32 9.13
N ASN A 80 -8.60 17.19 10.25
CA ASN A 80 -7.15 17.31 10.41
C ASN A 80 -6.50 16.01 10.93
N SER A 81 -6.98 14.84 10.49
CA SER A 81 -6.49 13.54 11.00
C SER A 81 -5.71 12.75 9.94
N GLN A 82 -4.49 13.18 9.63
CA GLN A 82 -3.42 12.31 9.15
C GLN A 82 -2.14 12.69 9.91
N ARG A 83 -1.72 11.84 10.85
CA ARG A 83 -0.41 11.88 11.49
C ARG A 83 0.23 10.53 11.24
N HIS A 84 1.25 10.47 10.41
CA HIS A 84 2.23 9.39 10.41
C HIS A 84 3.58 9.98 9.99
N SER A 85 4.54 9.87 10.90
CA SER A 85 5.94 10.30 10.85
C SER A 85 6.21 11.28 11.96
N PHE A 86 7.05 10.86 12.90
CA PHE A 86 7.69 11.74 13.86
C PHE A 86 8.63 12.68 13.08
N GLY A 87 8.04 13.68 12.40
CA GLY A 87 8.68 14.57 11.42
C GLY A 87 9.84 15.36 12.00
N HIS A 88 11.06 14.87 11.79
CA HIS A 88 12.33 15.52 12.21
C HIS A 88 12.81 16.44 11.09
N GLY A 89 11.92 17.31 10.62
CA GLY A 89 12.28 18.45 9.80
C GLY A 89 12.35 19.69 10.66
N ILE A 90 13.51 20.36 10.70
CA ILE A 90 13.56 21.78 11.05
C ILE A 90 13.34 22.53 9.75
N HIS A 91 12.29 23.35 9.68
CA HIS A 91 12.03 24.26 8.58
C HIS A 91 12.34 25.69 9.04
N LEU A 92 13.25 26.37 8.35
CA LEU A 92 13.62 27.76 8.61
C LEU A 92 13.29 28.58 7.36
N ASP A 93 12.15 29.27 7.42
CA ASP A 93 11.80 30.32 6.46
C ASP A 93 12.43 31.64 6.95
N MET A 94 13.34 32.18 6.15
CA MET A 94 14.15 33.35 6.50
C MET A 94 13.56 34.67 5.97
N MET A 95 12.39 34.65 5.30
CA MET A 95 11.81 35.82 4.64
C MET A 95 10.38 36.17 5.08
N TRP A 96 9.89 35.62 6.20
CA TRP A 96 8.58 35.97 6.77
C TRP A 96 8.46 37.48 7.04
N ASP A 97 7.63 38.18 6.27
CA ASP A 97 7.32 39.62 6.42
C ASP A 97 5.91 39.91 6.96
N GLY A 98 5.27 38.96 7.65
CA GLY A 98 4.21 39.27 8.60
C GLY A 98 2.94 39.81 7.97
N GLY A 99 2.19 38.95 7.28
CA GLY A 99 0.90 39.37 6.75
C GLY A 99 0.03 38.26 6.17
N ASP A 100 -0.20 37.17 6.92
CA ASP A 100 -1.48 36.47 7.05
C ASP A 100 -1.27 35.03 7.58
N VAL A 101 -1.91 34.72 8.71
CA VAL A 101 -1.79 33.42 9.38
C VAL A 101 -2.76 32.43 8.71
N VAL A 102 -2.25 31.55 7.85
CA VAL A 102 -3.04 30.46 7.22
C VAL A 102 -3.26 29.27 8.17
N GLY A 103 -2.65 29.32 9.36
CA GLY A 103 -2.80 28.37 10.44
C GLY A 103 -1.66 28.58 11.41
N VAL A 104 -1.89 28.28 12.69
CA VAL A 104 -0.78 28.18 13.64
C VAL A 104 -0.10 26.86 13.33
N VAL A 105 1.10 26.89 12.73
CA VAL A 105 2.07 25.82 13.01
C VAL A 105 2.18 25.83 14.53
N GLU A 106 1.71 24.77 15.20
CA GLU A 106 2.01 24.61 16.62
C GLU A 106 3.51 24.85 16.75
N ASN A 107 3.86 25.93 17.45
CA ASN A 107 5.22 26.37 17.72
C ASN A 107 6.11 25.13 17.86
N PRO A 108 7.24 24.99 17.12
CA PRO A 108 8.09 23.80 17.15
C PRO A 108 8.15 23.31 18.57
N LEU A 109 7.56 22.13 18.80
CA LEU A 109 7.40 21.39 20.06
C LEU A 109 7.92 22.19 21.25
N GLU A 110 7.03 22.65 22.16
CA GLU A 110 7.40 23.51 23.31
C GLU A 110 8.87 23.36 23.72
N PRO A 111 9.65 24.47 23.81
CA PRO A 111 11.08 24.39 24.09
C PRO A 111 11.33 23.40 25.21
N TYR A 112 12.16 22.38 24.94
CA TYR A 112 12.42 21.27 25.86
C TYR A 112 12.46 21.77 27.31
N ARG A 113 11.44 21.41 28.09
CA ARG A 113 11.37 21.76 29.50
C ARG A 113 11.90 20.56 30.27
N PRO A 114 13.10 20.65 30.89
CA PRO A 114 13.62 19.55 31.67
C PRO A 114 12.61 19.19 32.77
N PHE A 115 12.26 17.92 32.82
CA PHE A 115 11.37 17.37 33.84
C PHE A 115 12.14 16.33 34.66
N PRO A 116 11.79 16.14 35.94
CA PRO A 116 12.53 15.22 36.79
C PRO A 116 12.40 13.78 36.28
N LEU A 117 13.52 13.18 35.90
CA LEU A 117 13.57 11.76 35.52
C LEU A 117 13.33 10.85 36.74
N PRO A 118 12.66 9.69 36.58
CA PRO A 118 12.43 8.73 37.66
C PRO A 118 13.71 8.28 38.37
N GLN A 119 13.62 7.89 39.65
CA GLN A 119 14.79 7.47 40.44
C GLN A 119 15.51 6.26 39.83
N ALA A 120 14.76 5.33 39.22
CA ALA A 120 15.33 4.19 38.50
C ALA A 120 16.23 4.63 37.33
N VAL A 121 15.80 5.65 36.58
CA VAL A 121 16.55 6.24 35.46
C VAL A 121 17.83 6.90 35.97
N ARG A 122 17.76 7.65 37.08
CA ARG A 122 18.93 8.32 37.70
C ARG A 122 20.01 7.36 38.20
N ARG A 123 19.63 6.13 38.53
CA ARG A 123 20.57 5.07 38.97
C ARG A 123 21.07 4.21 37.82
N SER A 124 20.54 4.40 36.61
CA SER A 124 20.92 3.62 35.44
C SER A 124 22.25 4.11 34.85
N PRO A 125 23.03 3.23 34.20
CA PRO A 125 24.22 3.64 33.46
C PRO A 125 23.89 4.56 32.26
N TYR A 126 22.62 4.66 31.87
CA TYR A 126 22.13 5.45 30.74
C TYR A 126 21.63 6.84 31.15
N TYR A 127 21.75 7.21 32.43
CA TYR A 127 21.21 8.46 32.96
C TYR A 127 21.66 9.69 32.18
N GLU A 128 22.96 9.83 31.92
CA GLU A 128 23.48 11.02 31.24
C GLU A 128 22.97 11.15 29.81
N ASP A 129 22.81 10.02 29.11
CA ASP A 129 22.26 10.02 27.75
C ASP A 129 20.76 10.32 27.75
N ILE A 130 19.99 9.72 28.66
CA ILE A 130 18.55 9.99 28.78
C ILE A 130 18.31 11.44 29.23
N ARG A 131 19.15 11.98 30.11
CA ARG A 131 19.13 13.40 30.49
C ARG A 131 19.47 14.29 29.29
N ALA A 132 20.42 13.88 28.45
CA ALA A 132 20.80 14.62 27.24
C ALA A 132 19.68 14.65 26.19
N LEU A 133 18.76 13.69 26.18
CA LEU A 133 17.53 13.74 25.36
C LEU A 133 16.59 14.89 25.77
N GLN A 134 16.73 15.47 26.97
CA GLN A 134 16.00 16.68 27.38
C GLN A 134 16.72 17.97 26.96
N SER A 135 17.82 17.90 26.20
CA SER A 135 18.57 19.08 25.76
C SER A 135 17.80 19.89 24.73
N ALA A 136 17.84 21.21 24.84
CA ALA A 136 17.37 22.11 23.78
C ALA A 136 18.21 21.97 22.50
N ASP A 137 19.49 21.60 22.62
CA ASP A 137 20.37 21.37 21.48
C ASP A 137 20.09 20.02 20.81
N THR A 138 19.67 20.08 19.54
CA THR A 138 19.34 18.91 18.73
C THR A 138 20.54 17.98 18.52
N PHE A 139 21.75 18.50 18.37
CA PHE A 139 22.94 17.65 18.19
C PHE A 139 23.27 16.86 19.45
N THR A 140 23.13 17.46 20.63
CA THR A 140 23.24 16.78 21.92
C THR A 140 22.25 15.62 22.02
N ARG A 141 20.99 15.83 21.61
CA ARG A 141 19.99 14.75 21.60
C ARG A 141 20.36 13.63 20.63
N PHE A 142 20.77 13.96 19.40
CA PHE A 142 21.17 12.95 18.40
C PHE A 142 22.39 12.13 18.81
N GLN A 143 23.39 12.77 19.43
CA GLN A 143 24.52 12.04 19.99
C GLN A 143 24.10 11.08 21.11
N ALA A 144 23.14 11.49 21.94
CA ALA A 144 22.58 10.64 22.99
C ALA A 144 21.79 9.46 22.41
N ILE A 145 20.91 9.70 21.42
CA ILE A 145 20.22 8.63 20.67
C ILE A 145 21.25 7.63 20.15
N GLY A 146 22.27 8.09 19.41
CA GLY A 146 23.30 7.20 18.87
C GLY A 146 24.06 6.39 19.92
N ARG A 147 24.30 6.94 21.13
CA ARG A 147 24.93 6.22 22.24
C ARG A 147 23.98 5.19 22.86
N ILE A 148 22.73 5.57 23.10
CA ILE A 148 21.68 4.68 23.62
C ILE A 148 21.44 3.51 22.67
N THR A 149 21.29 3.79 21.38
CA THR A 149 21.06 2.77 20.35
C THR A 149 22.19 1.75 20.29
N ARG A 150 23.45 2.18 20.41
CA ARG A 150 24.61 1.27 20.49
C ARG A 150 24.63 0.39 21.73
N ALA A 151 23.97 0.79 22.82
CA ALA A 151 23.83 -0.05 24.00
C ALA A 151 22.86 -1.22 23.80
N GLY A 152 22.02 -1.15 22.76
CA GLY A 152 21.12 -2.22 22.35
C GLY A 152 20.07 -2.59 23.41
N PRO A 153 19.67 -3.87 23.49
CA PRO A 153 18.53 -4.32 24.31
C PRO A 153 18.66 -3.95 25.81
N ALA A 154 19.88 -3.80 26.31
CA ALA A 154 20.12 -3.47 27.73
C ALA A 154 19.55 -2.10 28.15
N ALA A 155 19.35 -1.17 27.20
CA ALA A 155 18.73 0.12 27.46
C ALA A 155 17.19 0.08 27.51
N VAL A 156 16.55 -0.93 26.91
CA VAL A 156 15.08 -0.98 26.73
C VAL A 156 14.30 -0.82 28.04
N PRO A 157 14.62 -1.54 29.14
CA PRO A 157 13.84 -1.40 30.37
C PRO A 157 13.85 0.01 30.96
N VAL A 158 14.99 0.72 30.88
CA VAL A 158 15.08 2.08 31.41
C VAL A 158 14.40 3.08 30.49
N LEU A 159 14.51 2.92 29.16
CA LEU A 159 13.83 3.77 28.19
C LEU A 159 12.32 3.66 28.35
N ALA A 160 11.80 2.43 28.47
CA ALA A 160 10.39 2.17 28.68
C ALA A 160 9.87 2.81 29.98
N GLU A 161 10.53 2.62 31.13
CA GLU A 161 10.12 3.28 32.38
C GLU A 161 10.19 4.81 32.29
N THR A 162 11.08 5.35 31.44
CA THR A 162 11.19 6.80 31.26
C THR A 162 9.99 7.38 30.53
N ILE A 163 9.59 6.79 29.40
CA ILE A 163 8.48 7.33 28.59
C ILE A 163 7.10 6.93 29.10
N ARG A 164 6.98 5.84 29.87
CA ARG A 164 5.69 5.37 30.39
C ARG A 164 4.95 6.42 31.23
N ARG A 165 5.68 7.33 31.89
CA ARG A 165 5.11 8.40 32.73
C ARG A 165 5.40 9.81 32.20
N SER A 166 5.82 9.90 30.94
CA SER A 166 6.17 11.18 30.34
C SER A 166 5.03 11.62 29.44
N SER A 167 4.54 12.85 29.65
CA SER A 167 3.63 13.53 28.74
C SER A 167 4.36 14.39 27.70
N HIS A 168 5.71 14.40 27.72
CA HIS A 168 6.50 15.26 26.85
C HIS A 168 6.69 14.62 25.47
N ARG A 169 5.84 15.02 24.52
CA ARG A 169 5.76 14.45 23.17
C ARG A 169 7.10 14.35 22.42
N GLN A 170 7.90 15.43 22.39
CA GLN A 170 9.21 15.42 21.70
C GLN A 170 10.22 14.47 22.33
N PHE A 171 10.27 14.44 23.66
CA PHE A 171 11.12 13.51 24.41
C PHE A 171 10.70 12.06 24.17
N ASN A 172 9.39 11.79 24.24
CA ASN A 172 8.84 10.46 24.02
C ASN A 172 9.20 9.94 22.64
N ARG A 173 9.08 10.79 21.63
CA ARG A 173 9.50 10.53 20.27
C ARG A 173 10.99 10.18 20.16
N ASP A 174 11.89 11.01 20.71
CA ASP A 174 13.35 10.74 20.65
C ASP A 174 13.69 9.40 21.31
N VAL A 175 12.97 9.01 22.37
CA VAL A 175 13.12 7.69 23.00
C VAL A 175 12.48 6.57 22.18
N MET A 176 11.32 6.81 21.56
CA MET A 176 10.66 5.84 20.67
C MET A 176 11.54 5.52 19.45
N GLU A 177 12.31 6.48 18.92
CA GLU A 177 13.31 6.21 17.87
C GLU A 177 14.36 5.18 18.34
N CYS A 178 14.81 5.28 19.59
CA CYS A 178 15.74 4.31 20.17
C CYS A 178 15.10 2.92 20.28
N LEU A 179 13.83 2.87 20.71
CA LEU A 179 13.07 1.63 20.87
C LEU A 179 12.76 0.97 19.52
N HIS A 180 12.32 1.73 18.52
CA HIS A 180 12.07 1.24 17.16
C HIS A 180 13.34 0.72 16.50
N HIS A 181 14.46 1.42 16.67
CA HIS A 181 15.73 0.89 16.17
C HIS A 181 15.99 -0.49 16.79
N PHE A 182 15.81 -0.64 18.10
CA PHE A 182 15.97 -1.94 18.74
C PHE A 182 15.00 -3.00 18.19
N LEU A 183 13.71 -2.67 18.02
CA LEU A 183 12.71 -3.58 17.46
C LEU A 183 13.04 -4.01 16.02
N SER A 184 13.71 -3.15 15.25
CA SER A 184 14.13 -3.46 13.89
C SER A 184 15.38 -4.34 13.82
N GLN A 185 16.13 -4.50 14.91
CA GLN A 185 17.35 -5.30 14.95
C GLN A 185 17.05 -6.74 15.41
N SER A 186 16.82 -7.66 14.46
CA SER A 186 16.80 -9.12 14.71
C SER A 186 15.84 -9.57 15.82
N GLU A 187 16.11 -10.72 16.48
CA GLU A 187 15.23 -11.31 17.50
C GLU A 187 15.17 -10.47 18.80
N ILE A 188 13.96 -10.12 19.23
CA ILE A 188 13.70 -9.34 20.45
C ILE A 188 13.94 -10.23 21.68
N PRO A 189 14.90 -9.91 22.57
CA PRO A 189 15.13 -10.74 23.74
C PRO A 189 13.92 -10.77 24.68
N GLY A 190 13.45 -11.97 25.03
CA GLY A 190 12.25 -12.15 25.85
C GLY A 190 12.29 -11.40 27.19
N ALA A 191 13.49 -11.16 27.75
CA ALA A 191 13.67 -10.43 29.00
C ALA A 191 13.22 -8.95 28.95
N VAL A 192 13.18 -8.32 27.77
CA VAL A 192 12.79 -6.91 27.63
C VAL A 192 11.32 -6.72 27.23
N ILE A 193 10.66 -7.79 26.75
CA ILE A 193 9.26 -7.75 26.30
C ILE A 193 8.31 -7.19 27.37
N PRO A 194 8.37 -7.59 28.66
CA PRO A 194 7.48 -7.02 29.67
C PRO A 194 7.60 -5.50 29.81
N SER A 195 8.80 -4.94 29.61
CA SER A 195 9.01 -3.49 29.64
C SER A 195 8.37 -2.78 28.45
N LEU A 196 8.43 -3.39 27.26
CA LEU A 196 7.76 -2.88 26.07
C LEU A 196 6.24 -2.95 26.23
N VAL A 197 5.69 -4.10 26.67
CA VAL A 197 4.24 -4.28 26.85
C VAL A 197 3.66 -3.27 27.85
N ALA A 198 4.43 -2.90 28.88
CA ALA A 198 4.02 -1.87 29.83
C ALA A 198 3.77 -0.48 29.20
N LEU A 199 4.27 -0.22 27.99
CA LEU A 199 4.03 1.03 27.26
C LEU A 199 2.63 1.14 26.67
N LEU A 200 1.85 0.05 26.62
CA LEU A 200 0.39 0.13 26.39
C LEU A 200 -0.34 0.85 27.52
N GLY A 201 0.32 1.11 28.65
CA GLY A 201 -0.17 1.94 29.75
C GLY A 201 0.57 3.27 29.87
N ALA A 202 1.26 3.73 28.82
CA ALA A 202 1.95 5.01 28.84
C ALA A 202 0.98 6.20 28.97
N GLU A 203 1.42 7.27 29.64
CA GLU A 203 0.60 8.49 29.79
C GLU A 203 0.27 9.14 28.44
N ASP A 204 1.25 9.16 27.53
CA ASP A 204 1.10 9.69 26.17
C ASP A 204 0.33 8.71 25.25
N GLU A 205 -0.78 9.18 24.68
CA GLU A 205 -1.60 8.43 23.72
C GLU A 205 -0.80 7.99 22.48
N GLU A 206 0.12 8.82 22.00
CA GLU A 206 0.89 8.51 20.79
C GLU A 206 1.83 7.33 21.05
N VAL A 207 2.46 7.28 22.23
CA VAL A 207 3.27 6.13 22.66
C VAL A 207 2.40 4.87 22.74
N ARG A 208 1.22 4.94 23.39
CA ARG A 208 0.32 3.77 23.48
C ARG A 208 -0.13 3.29 22.09
N THR A 209 -0.43 4.23 21.19
CA THR A 209 -0.91 3.94 19.83
C THR A 209 0.16 3.23 19.01
N VAL A 210 1.38 3.77 19.01
CA VAL A 210 2.51 3.20 18.28
C VAL A 210 2.87 1.82 18.82
N MET A 211 2.94 1.65 20.14
CA MET A 211 3.22 0.35 20.75
C MET A 211 2.12 -0.69 20.46
N ALA A 212 0.86 -0.25 20.41
CA ALA A 212 -0.26 -1.11 20.05
C ALA A 212 -0.15 -1.60 18.60
N ASP A 213 0.36 -0.79 17.67
CA ASP A 213 0.60 -1.17 16.26
C ASP A 213 1.84 -2.06 16.11
N ASP A 214 2.95 -1.66 16.72
CA ASP A 214 4.24 -2.33 16.66
C ASP A 214 4.17 -3.80 17.06
N PHE A 215 3.38 -4.15 18.07
CA PHE A 215 3.28 -5.54 18.50
C PHE A 215 2.69 -6.48 17.44
N GLY A 216 1.81 -5.99 16.57
CA GLY A 216 1.33 -6.74 15.42
C GLY A 216 2.36 -6.83 14.29
N VAL A 217 3.07 -5.72 14.03
CA VAL A 217 4.12 -5.63 13.00
C VAL A 217 5.28 -6.57 13.32
N TRP A 218 5.79 -6.51 14.54
CA TRP A 218 6.94 -7.30 15.01
C TRP A 218 6.55 -8.67 15.59
N LYS A 219 5.28 -9.06 15.44
CA LYS A 219 4.74 -10.37 15.87
C LYS A 219 5.05 -10.72 17.34
N ILE A 220 4.91 -9.75 18.24
CA ILE A 220 5.16 -9.93 19.68
C ILE A 220 3.95 -10.59 20.36
N ALA A 221 3.83 -11.92 20.22
CA ALA A 221 2.70 -12.69 20.77
C ALA A 221 2.52 -12.50 22.29
N ALA A 222 3.60 -12.32 23.05
CA ALA A 222 3.54 -12.07 24.49
C ALA A 222 2.83 -10.75 24.88
N ALA A 223 2.50 -9.87 23.93
CA ALA A 223 1.71 -8.68 24.16
C ALA A 223 0.18 -8.90 24.12
N GLU A 224 -0.28 -10.11 23.78
CA GLU A 224 -1.71 -10.41 23.53
C GLU A 224 -2.64 -9.95 24.65
N GLU A 225 -2.36 -10.30 25.91
CA GLU A 225 -3.18 -9.89 27.06
C GLU A 225 -3.25 -8.36 27.20
N GLY A 226 -2.10 -7.68 27.02
CA GLY A 226 -2.01 -6.22 27.07
C GLY A 226 -2.79 -5.56 25.93
N LEU A 227 -2.71 -6.11 24.72
CA LEU A 227 -3.47 -5.64 23.56
C LEU A 227 -4.98 -5.85 23.75
N ILE A 228 -5.42 -6.97 24.32
CA ILE A 228 -6.84 -7.21 24.66
C ILE A 228 -7.33 -6.17 25.66
N ALA A 229 -6.55 -5.86 26.70
CA ALA A 229 -6.88 -4.84 27.68
C ALA A 229 -6.97 -3.43 27.05
N ALA A 230 -5.99 -3.06 26.21
CA ALA A 230 -5.96 -1.79 25.49
C ALA A 230 -7.16 -1.66 24.53
N ALA A 231 -7.42 -2.68 23.71
CA ALA A 231 -8.56 -2.73 22.80
C ALA A 231 -9.91 -2.61 23.52
N ARG A 232 -10.03 -3.12 24.76
CA ARG A 232 -11.27 -3.08 25.53
C ARG A 232 -11.50 -1.74 26.24
N THR A 233 -10.45 -1.12 26.78
CA THR A 233 -10.61 -0.09 27.82
C THR A 233 -9.89 1.22 27.56
N ASP A 234 -9.00 1.33 26.55
CA ASP A 234 -8.30 2.58 26.30
C ASP A 234 -9.28 3.70 25.92
N GLY A 235 -9.08 4.89 26.47
CA GLY A 235 -9.92 6.06 26.18
C GLY A 235 -9.81 6.50 24.71
N ALA A 236 -8.64 6.30 24.09
CA ALA A 236 -8.36 6.72 22.73
C ALA A 236 -8.79 5.65 21.71
N ALA A 237 -9.61 6.06 20.74
CA ALA A 237 -10.07 5.16 19.68
C ALA A 237 -8.93 4.67 18.77
N SER A 238 -7.88 5.47 18.61
CA SER A 238 -6.62 5.13 17.92
C SER A 238 -5.99 3.89 18.55
N VAL A 239 -5.69 3.95 19.85
CA VAL A 239 -5.13 2.83 20.62
C VAL A 239 -6.00 1.58 20.51
N ARG A 240 -7.33 1.71 20.72
CA ARG A 240 -8.23 0.55 20.62
C ARG A 240 -8.21 -0.09 19.22
N ARG A 241 -8.24 0.74 18.18
CA ARG A 241 -8.20 0.30 16.78
C ARG A 241 -6.91 -0.44 16.46
N PHE A 242 -5.76 0.14 16.81
CA PHE A 242 -4.45 -0.46 16.53
C PHE A 242 -4.19 -1.71 17.37
N ALA A 243 -4.62 -1.72 18.63
CA ALA A 243 -4.54 -2.92 19.45
C ALA A 243 -5.33 -4.08 18.84
N LEU A 244 -6.55 -3.79 18.34
CA LEU A 244 -7.37 -4.79 17.65
C LEU A 244 -6.78 -5.22 16.29
N SER A 245 -6.18 -4.29 15.53
CA SER A 245 -5.44 -4.62 14.30
C SER A 245 -4.27 -5.56 14.61
N SER A 246 -3.49 -5.29 15.66
CA SER A 246 -2.38 -6.15 16.06
C SER A 246 -2.82 -7.52 16.53
N LEU A 247 -3.91 -7.61 17.29
CA LEU A 247 -4.52 -8.90 17.64
C LEU A 247 -4.97 -9.68 16.40
N MET A 248 -5.40 -9.00 15.33
CA MET A 248 -5.77 -9.64 14.06
C MET A 248 -4.53 -10.16 13.33
N GLU A 249 -3.43 -9.40 13.35
CA GLU A 249 -2.14 -9.81 12.78
C GLU A 249 -1.47 -10.95 13.57
N LEU A 250 -1.72 -11.05 14.87
CA LEU A 250 -1.31 -12.15 15.74
C LEU A 250 -2.28 -13.35 15.70
N GLU A 251 -3.41 -13.23 14.98
CA GLU A 251 -4.44 -14.27 14.87
C GLU A 251 -5.03 -14.73 16.24
N SER A 252 -5.13 -13.81 17.20
CA SER A 252 -5.53 -14.05 18.60
C SER A 252 -7.00 -14.51 18.76
N ARG A 253 -7.26 -15.82 18.74
CA ARG A 253 -8.64 -16.35 18.92
C ARG A 253 -9.31 -15.88 20.21
N GLU A 254 -8.53 -15.63 21.26
CA GLU A 254 -9.02 -15.12 22.54
C GLU A 254 -9.72 -13.75 22.44
N ALA A 255 -9.37 -12.94 21.44
CA ALA A 255 -9.96 -11.62 21.22
C ALA A 255 -11.30 -11.65 20.46
N LEU A 256 -11.77 -12.81 19.95
CA LEU A 256 -13.01 -12.91 19.17
C LEU A 256 -14.27 -12.40 19.90
N PRO A 257 -14.50 -12.71 21.20
CA PRO A 257 -15.63 -12.15 21.94
C PRO A 257 -15.54 -10.63 22.07
N LEU A 258 -14.34 -10.09 22.33
CA LEU A 258 -14.11 -8.65 22.39
C LEU A 258 -14.38 -7.98 21.04
N ALA A 259 -13.91 -8.57 19.93
CA ALA A 259 -14.19 -8.06 18.59
C ALA A 259 -15.70 -8.04 18.29
N SER A 260 -16.46 -9.02 18.77
CA SER A 260 -17.93 -9.04 18.64
C SER A 260 -18.59 -7.87 19.37
N ASP A 261 -18.16 -7.60 20.61
CA ASP A 261 -18.67 -6.47 21.41
C ASP A 261 -18.33 -5.12 20.76
N LEU A 262 -17.06 -4.95 20.36
CA LEU A 262 -16.58 -3.71 19.74
C LEU A 262 -17.29 -3.44 18.40
N ALA A 263 -17.48 -4.45 17.56
CA ALA A 263 -18.19 -4.32 16.29
C ALA A 263 -19.63 -3.80 16.44
N LEU A 264 -20.28 -4.09 17.58
CA LEU A 264 -21.68 -3.71 17.83
C LEU A 264 -21.85 -2.40 18.60
N ALA A 265 -20.86 -2.01 19.41
CA ALA A 265 -21.08 -0.99 20.44
C ALA A 265 -19.96 0.06 20.57
N ASP A 266 -18.79 -0.10 19.93
CA ASP A 266 -17.73 0.91 20.06
C ASP A 266 -18.21 2.25 19.46
N PRO A 267 -18.01 3.40 20.15
CA PRO A 267 -18.43 4.70 19.63
C PRO A 267 -17.69 5.10 18.35
N SER A 268 -16.46 4.62 18.15
CA SER A 268 -15.64 4.92 16.98
C SER A 268 -15.97 4.02 15.79
N GLU A 269 -16.32 4.65 14.66
CA GLU A 269 -16.50 3.98 13.38
C GLU A 269 -15.27 3.15 12.97
N ASP A 270 -14.08 3.66 13.23
CA ASP A 270 -12.83 2.98 12.87
C ASP A 270 -12.61 1.71 13.69
N VAL A 271 -12.91 1.74 14.98
CA VAL A 271 -12.80 0.55 15.85
C VAL A 271 -13.83 -0.49 15.43
N ARG A 272 -15.09 -0.09 15.20
CA ARG A 272 -16.14 -1.01 14.71
C ARG A 272 -15.75 -1.65 13.38
N ARG A 273 -15.25 -0.85 12.43
CA ARG A 273 -14.78 -1.35 11.13
C ARG A 273 -13.63 -2.35 11.28
N THR A 274 -12.63 -2.06 12.11
CA THR A 274 -11.53 -3.00 12.38
C THR A 274 -12.04 -4.28 13.03
N ALA A 275 -12.96 -4.19 13.98
CA ALA A 275 -13.56 -5.34 14.65
C ALA A 275 -14.36 -6.24 13.68
N VAL A 276 -15.09 -5.65 12.73
CA VAL A 276 -15.77 -6.39 11.67
C VAL A 276 -14.78 -7.11 10.76
N ARG A 277 -13.66 -6.46 10.40
CA ARG A 277 -12.60 -7.10 9.60
C ARG A 277 -11.95 -8.25 10.37
N TYR A 278 -11.68 -8.04 11.66
CA TYR A 278 -11.17 -9.05 12.58
C TYR A 278 -12.01 -10.33 12.53
N LEU A 279 -13.32 -10.20 12.77
CA LEU A 279 -14.27 -11.33 12.82
C LEU A 279 -14.35 -12.13 11.51
N SER A 280 -14.02 -11.51 10.37
CA SER A 280 -14.01 -12.18 9.08
C SER A 280 -12.67 -12.85 8.73
N ARG A 281 -11.59 -12.44 9.39
CA ARG A 281 -10.22 -12.93 9.12
C ARG A 281 -9.78 -13.99 10.12
N VAL A 282 -9.93 -13.71 11.42
CA VAL A 282 -9.58 -14.65 12.49
C VAL A 282 -10.71 -15.65 12.65
N ARG A 283 -10.38 -16.94 12.63
CA ARG A 283 -11.35 -18.04 12.65
C ARG A 283 -11.12 -18.93 13.86
N ASP A 284 -12.23 -19.30 14.49
CA ASP A 284 -12.32 -20.31 15.53
C ASP A 284 -13.59 -21.13 15.24
N ASP A 285 -13.48 -22.46 15.29
CA ASP A 285 -14.59 -23.36 14.96
C ASP A 285 -15.75 -23.22 15.96
N ASP A 286 -15.47 -22.74 17.17
CA ASP A 286 -16.46 -22.53 18.22
C ASP A 286 -17.17 -21.16 18.14
N VAL A 287 -16.72 -20.27 17.26
CA VAL A 287 -17.26 -18.91 17.12
C VAL A 287 -17.85 -18.71 15.73
N ASP A 288 -19.17 -18.51 15.66
CA ASP A 288 -19.86 -18.10 14.44
C ASP A 288 -19.90 -16.55 14.33
N PRO A 289 -19.06 -15.91 13.49
CA PRO A 289 -19.08 -14.45 13.30
C PRO A 289 -20.29 -13.95 12.50
N TYR A 290 -21.00 -14.82 11.78
CA TYR A 290 -22.05 -14.42 10.84
C TYR A 290 -23.17 -13.58 11.49
N PRO A 291 -23.74 -13.92 12.66
CA PRO A 291 -24.82 -13.14 13.27
C PRO A 291 -24.41 -11.68 13.54
N ILE A 292 -23.14 -11.45 13.93
CA ILE A 292 -22.59 -10.12 14.17
C ILE A 292 -22.45 -9.37 12.85
N LEU A 293 -21.82 -9.97 11.83
CA LEU A 293 -21.66 -9.35 10.52
C LEU A 293 -23.02 -9.00 9.88
N ALA A 294 -23.99 -9.92 9.96
CA ALA A 294 -25.34 -9.69 9.43
C ALA A 294 -26.06 -8.56 10.18
N LYS A 295 -25.87 -8.44 11.50
CA LYS A 295 -26.45 -7.36 12.30
C LYS A 295 -25.82 -6.01 11.94
N VAL A 296 -24.48 -5.95 11.84
CA VAL A 296 -23.73 -4.74 11.44
C VAL A 296 -24.15 -4.28 10.04
N LEU A 297 -24.18 -5.19 9.06
CA LEU A 297 -24.59 -4.89 7.68
C LEU A 297 -25.96 -4.21 7.60
N GLN A 298 -26.88 -4.61 8.47
CA GLN A 298 -28.26 -4.13 8.49
C GLN A 298 -28.49 -2.88 9.34
N ARG A 299 -27.68 -2.65 10.39
CA ARG A 299 -28.02 -1.70 11.46
C ARG A 299 -26.95 -0.65 11.75
N ASP A 300 -25.71 -0.80 11.29
CA ASP A 300 -24.72 0.24 11.51
C ASP A 300 -25.06 1.48 10.67
N ASP A 301 -24.90 2.68 11.24
CA ASP A 301 -25.22 3.93 10.57
C ASP A 301 -24.14 4.36 9.57
N ARG A 302 -22.94 3.77 9.67
CA ARG A 302 -21.79 4.15 8.86
C ARG A 302 -21.57 3.19 7.70
N SER A 303 -21.60 3.75 6.48
CA SER A 303 -21.35 3.02 5.24
C SER A 303 -20.07 2.19 5.28
N SER A 304 -18.96 2.76 5.77
CA SER A 304 -17.67 2.07 5.78
C SER A 304 -17.65 0.80 6.64
N VAL A 305 -18.43 0.77 7.74
CA VAL A 305 -18.56 -0.40 8.62
C VAL A 305 -19.46 -1.45 7.96
N ARG A 306 -20.56 -1.02 7.32
CA ARG A 306 -21.45 -1.91 6.56
C ARG A 306 -20.73 -2.55 5.37
N VAL A 307 -19.86 -1.80 4.68
CA VAL A 307 -18.99 -2.30 3.61
C VAL A 307 -18.09 -3.42 4.14
N ALA A 308 -17.42 -3.19 5.27
CA ALA A 308 -16.58 -4.22 5.90
C ALA A 308 -17.40 -5.48 6.27
N ALA A 309 -18.65 -5.31 6.70
CA ALA A 309 -19.53 -6.43 7.03
C ALA A 309 -19.98 -7.21 5.79
N ALA A 310 -20.31 -6.53 4.69
CA ALA A 310 -20.62 -7.17 3.41
C ALA A 310 -19.41 -7.98 2.91
N GLU A 311 -18.23 -7.35 2.84
CA GLU A 311 -16.98 -8.02 2.47
C GLU A 311 -16.68 -9.22 3.38
N GLY A 312 -16.90 -9.07 4.68
CA GLY A 312 -16.72 -10.12 5.67
C GLY A 312 -17.62 -11.34 5.42
N ILE A 313 -18.89 -11.13 5.10
CA ILE A 313 -19.83 -12.20 4.75
C ILE A 313 -19.36 -12.97 3.49
N GLY A 314 -18.89 -12.26 2.46
CA GLY A 314 -18.30 -12.89 1.27
C GLY A 314 -17.07 -13.74 1.61
N ARG A 315 -16.17 -13.21 2.46
CA ARG A 315 -14.98 -13.93 2.93
C ARG A 315 -15.31 -15.19 3.74
N LEU A 316 -16.36 -15.15 4.57
CA LEU A 316 -16.83 -16.34 5.29
C LEU A 316 -17.38 -17.42 4.36
N ARG A 317 -17.78 -17.05 3.13
CA ARG A 317 -18.47 -17.90 2.16
C ARG A 317 -19.79 -18.46 2.71
N ASP A 318 -20.47 -17.66 3.51
CA ASP A 318 -21.71 -18.05 4.17
C ASP A 318 -22.95 -17.67 3.35
N GLU A 319 -23.62 -18.69 2.80
CA GLU A 319 -24.81 -18.51 1.96
C GLU A 319 -26.00 -17.88 2.72
N ARG A 320 -26.02 -17.93 4.06
CA ARG A 320 -27.02 -17.21 4.87
C ARG A 320 -27.02 -15.71 4.52
N GLY A 321 -25.87 -15.18 4.10
CA GLY A 321 -25.67 -13.78 3.73
C GLY A 321 -26.36 -13.32 2.45
N ILE A 322 -26.65 -14.23 1.51
CA ILE A 322 -27.09 -13.89 0.14
C ILE A 322 -28.31 -12.95 0.14
N ARG A 323 -29.32 -13.25 0.95
CA ARG A 323 -30.54 -12.42 1.02
C ARG A 323 -30.25 -10.99 1.50
N PHE A 324 -29.35 -10.83 2.47
CA PHE A 324 -29.00 -9.52 3.01
C PHE A 324 -28.13 -8.74 2.03
N LEU A 325 -27.17 -9.40 1.38
CA LEU A 325 -26.33 -8.83 0.33
C LEU A 325 -27.17 -8.30 -0.83
N ARG A 326 -28.15 -9.08 -1.34
CA ARG A 326 -29.09 -8.62 -2.38
C ARG A 326 -29.85 -7.36 -1.96
N ARG A 327 -30.31 -7.29 -0.71
CA ARG A 327 -31.04 -6.14 -0.20
C ARG A 327 -30.16 -4.88 -0.15
N VAL A 328 -28.93 -5.00 0.34
CA VAL A 328 -28.04 -3.83 0.45
C VAL A 328 -27.44 -3.43 -0.89
N ALA A 329 -27.30 -4.35 -1.85
CA ALA A 329 -26.87 -4.04 -3.20
C ALA A 329 -27.87 -3.13 -3.94
N ALA A 330 -29.14 -3.18 -3.57
CA ALA A 330 -30.17 -2.27 -4.07
C ALA A 330 -30.21 -0.91 -3.33
N SER A 331 -29.26 -0.65 -2.41
CA SER A 331 -29.14 0.67 -1.78
C SER A 331 -28.45 1.66 -2.73
N GLY A 332 -28.72 2.96 -2.58
CA GLY A 332 -28.06 4.01 -3.37
C GLY A 332 -26.60 4.30 -2.99
N ASP A 333 -26.00 3.47 -2.13
CA ASP A 333 -24.60 3.61 -1.69
C ASP A 333 -23.70 2.74 -2.57
N VAL A 334 -22.95 3.38 -3.47
CA VAL A 334 -22.11 2.70 -4.47
C VAL A 334 -21.02 1.81 -3.86
N TYR A 335 -20.45 2.21 -2.72
CA TYR A 335 -19.40 1.41 -2.06
C TYR A 335 -19.98 0.14 -1.45
N LEU A 336 -21.15 0.27 -0.82
CA LEU A 336 -21.87 -0.87 -0.26
C LEU A 336 -22.42 -1.79 -1.34
N GLN A 337 -22.91 -1.23 -2.45
CA GLN A 337 -23.31 -1.98 -3.63
C GLN A 337 -22.16 -2.82 -4.17
N ARG A 338 -20.99 -2.21 -4.38
CA ARG A 338 -19.77 -2.90 -4.86
C ARG A 338 -19.35 -4.03 -3.93
N ALA A 339 -19.29 -3.76 -2.63
CA ALA A 339 -18.95 -4.77 -1.63
C ALA A 339 -19.93 -5.94 -1.66
N ALA A 340 -21.24 -5.65 -1.69
CA ALA A 340 -22.28 -6.67 -1.74
C ALA A 340 -22.26 -7.47 -3.05
N ALA A 341 -22.05 -6.81 -4.19
CA ALA A 341 -21.95 -7.43 -5.50
C ALA A 341 -20.75 -8.37 -5.59
N ARG A 342 -19.59 -7.94 -5.08
CA ARG A 342 -18.39 -8.78 -4.96
C ARG A 342 -18.64 -10.00 -4.09
N SER A 343 -19.21 -9.81 -2.92
CA SER A 343 -19.54 -10.93 -2.02
C SER A 343 -20.58 -11.88 -2.59
N LEU A 344 -21.55 -11.38 -3.37
CA LEU A 344 -22.49 -12.22 -4.11
C LEU A 344 -21.77 -13.06 -5.16
N ALA A 345 -20.86 -12.48 -5.94
CA ALA A 345 -20.05 -13.24 -6.89
C ALA A 345 -19.17 -14.28 -6.19
N GLU A 346 -18.52 -13.93 -5.06
CA GLU A 346 -17.75 -14.88 -4.23
C GLU A 346 -18.62 -16.02 -3.65
N LEU A 347 -19.92 -15.79 -3.46
CA LEU A 347 -20.93 -16.79 -3.07
C LEU A 347 -21.58 -17.46 -4.30
N TYR A 348 -20.93 -17.40 -5.45
CA TYR A 348 -21.35 -18.01 -6.71
C TYR A 348 -22.71 -17.53 -7.22
N GLN A 349 -23.10 -16.30 -6.87
CA GLN A 349 -24.30 -15.67 -7.36
C GLN A 349 -23.96 -14.80 -8.58
N ILE A 350 -24.42 -15.23 -9.76
CA ILE A 350 -24.08 -14.62 -11.05
C ILE A 350 -24.54 -13.15 -11.17
N GLU A 351 -25.59 -12.77 -10.46
CA GLU A 351 -26.05 -11.37 -10.40
C GLU A 351 -25.01 -10.45 -9.75
N GLY A 352 -24.03 -10.99 -9.01
CA GLY A 352 -22.91 -10.22 -8.50
C GLY A 352 -22.14 -9.52 -9.63
N ILE A 353 -22.00 -10.17 -10.80
CA ILE A 353 -21.39 -9.57 -11.99
C ILE A 353 -22.24 -8.40 -12.50
N GLU A 354 -23.56 -8.60 -12.64
CA GLU A 354 -24.47 -7.55 -13.10
C GLU A 354 -24.42 -6.33 -12.18
N LEU A 355 -24.49 -6.55 -10.86
CA LEU A 355 -24.44 -5.49 -9.87
C LEU A 355 -23.10 -4.73 -9.88
N LEU A 356 -21.98 -5.41 -10.18
CA LEU A 356 -20.68 -4.78 -10.37
C LEU A 356 -20.67 -3.91 -11.63
N ILE A 357 -21.21 -4.42 -12.75
CA ILE A 357 -21.36 -3.66 -14.00
C ILE A 357 -22.20 -2.41 -13.75
N GLU A 358 -23.33 -2.53 -13.05
CA GLU A 358 -24.19 -1.39 -12.71
C GLU A 358 -23.53 -0.38 -11.76
N SER A 359 -22.54 -0.81 -10.99
CA SER A 359 -21.76 0.06 -10.10
C SER A 359 -20.58 0.76 -10.78
N LEU A 360 -20.29 0.44 -12.05
CA LEU A 360 -19.28 1.15 -12.83
C LEU A 360 -19.68 2.61 -12.93
N SER A 361 -18.77 3.49 -12.54
CA SER A 361 -18.94 4.92 -12.73
C SER A 361 -17.74 5.46 -13.52
N PHE A 362 -18.00 6.33 -14.49
CA PHE A 362 -16.95 7.05 -15.24
C PHE A 362 -17.19 8.56 -15.14
N PRO A 363 -16.14 9.40 -15.00
CA PRO A 363 -14.77 9.04 -14.66
C PRO A 363 -14.69 8.83 -13.16
N SER A 364 -14.85 7.60 -12.67
CA SER A 364 -14.87 7.39 -11.22
C SER A 364 -13.54 6.91 -10.70
N ILE A 365 -13.45 6.99 -9.38
CA ILE A 365 -12.56 6.30 -8.45
C ILE A 365 -11.98 4.94 -8.92
N ASP A 366 -12.64 4.25 -9.84
CA ASP A 366 -12.22 2.98 -10.47
C ASP A 366 -10.95 3.10 -11.34
N ALA A 367 -10.70 4.26 -11.95
CA ALA A 367 -9.53 4.48 -12.81
C ALA A 367 -8.30 5.04 -12.06
N PHE A 368 -8.51 5.63 -10.88
CA PHE A 368 -7.49 6.42 -10.16
C PHE A 368 -7.01 5.81 -8.84
N TYR A 369 -7.69 4.79 -8.28
CA TYR A 369 -7.27 4.17 -7.01
C TYR A 369 -6.87 2.70 -7.19
N ASN A 370 -5.73 2.31 -6.60
CA ASN A 370 -5.26 0.96 -6.27
C ASN A 370 -5.90 -0.20 -7.05
N TYR A 371 -5.11 -0.83 -7.93
CA TYR A 371 -5.45 -1.96 -8.81
C TYR A 371 -6.31 -3.09 -8.19
N ASP A 372 -6.29 -3.27 -6.86
CA ASP A 372 -7.04 -4.31 -6.13
C ASP A 372 -8.53 -4.00 -5.88
N ARG A 373 -8.96 -2.73 -5.95
CA ARG A 373 -10.38 -2.31 -5.82
C ARG A 373 -10.99 -1.80 -7.13
N ASN A 374 -10.44 -2.27 -8.24
CA ASN A 374 -10.88 -1.89 -9.57
C ASN A 374 -12.04 -2.80 -10.02
N VAL A 375 -13.23 -2.21 -10.18
CA VAL A 375 -14.47 -2.94 -10.55
C VAL A 375 -14.32 -3.73 -11.85
N PRO A 376 -13.76 -3.18 -12.95
CA PRO A 376 -13.41 -3.95 -14.14
C PRO A 376 -12.57 -5.21 -13.87
N ASN A 377 -11.58 -5.15 -12.99
CA ASN A 377 -10.78 -6.34 -12.63
C ASN A 377 -11.64 -7.42 -11.96
N TRP A 378 -12.58 -7.03 -11.09
CA TRP A 378 -13.49 -7.97 -10.46
C TRP A 378 -14.47 -8.58 -11.46
N ILE A 379 -15.08 -7.76 -12.31
CA ILE A 379 -15.96 -8.23 -13.39
C ILE A 379 -15.19 -9.24 -14.24
N ALA A 380 -13.98 -8.89 -14.68
CA ALA A 380 -13.18 -9.75 -15.54
C ALA A 380 -12.79 -11.07 -14.87
N GLY A 381 -12.42 -11.04 -13.58
CA GLY A 381 -12.12 -12.23 -12.81
C GLY A 381 -13.32 -13.17 -12.65
N TYR A 382 -14.50 -12.64 -12.34
CA TYR A 382 -15.72 -13.45 -12.18
C TYR A 382 -16.33 -13.88 -13.52
N ALA A 383 -16.08 -13.12 -14.59
CA ALA A 383 -16.50 -13.45 -15.95
C ALA A 383 -15.55 -14.42 -16.67
N ASN A 384 -14.29 -14.52 -16.24
CA ASN A 384 -13.17 -15.05 -17.02
C ASN A 384 -13.15 -14.49 -18.46
N PHE A 385 -13.34 -13.19 -18.57
CA PHE A 385 -13.36 -12.44 -19.82
C PHE A 385 -13.02 -11.00 -19.50
N ASP A 386 -12.20 -10.35 -20.31
CA ASP A 386 -11.91 -8.93 -20.15
C ASP A 386 -12.23 -8.18 -21.45
N LEU A 387 -12.72 -6.96 -21.31
CA LEU A 387 -12.86 -6.05 -22.45
C LEU A 387 -11.48 -5.52 -22.87
N PRO A 388 -11.35 -5.04 -24.12
CA PRO A 388 -10.20 -4.25 -24.54
C PRO A 388 -9.92 -3.10 -23.57
N GLU A 389 -8.64 -2.77 -23.35
CA GLU A 389 -8.20 -1.82 -22.31
C GLU A 389 -8.93 -0.47 -22.37
N ASP A 390 -9.15 0.05 -23.57
CA ASP A 390 -9.86 1.29 -23.88
C ASP A 390 -11.38 1.22 -23.64
N GLU A 391 -11.95 0.02 -23.57
CA GLU A 391 -13.37 -0.23 -23.32
C GLU A 391 -13.65 -0.70 -21.88
N ARG A 392 -12.64 -0.99 -21.05
CA ARG A 392 -12.81 -1.60 -19.71
C ARG A 392 -13.70 -0.79 -18.76
N TYR A 393 -13.75 0.52 -18.94
CA TYR A 393 -14.56 1.43 -18.13
C TYR A 393 -15.89 1.83 -18.78
N ASP A 394 -16.19 1.31 -19.98
CA ASP A 394 -17.47 1.51 -20.63
C ASP A 394 -18.52 0.54 -20.05
N GLN A 395 -19.44 1.09 -19.26
CA GLN A 395 -20.51 0.34 -18.62
C GLN A 395 -21.43 -0.34 -19.65
N GLU A 396 -21.73 0.30 -20.78
CA GLU A 396 -22.67 -0.25 -21.76
C GLU A 396 -22.05 -1.41 -22.53
N ARG A 397 -20.74 -1.37 -22.80
CA ARG A 397 -20.01 -2.52 -23.35
C ARG A 397 -20.09 -3.74 -22.45
N TRP A 398 -19.88 -3.55 -21.15
CA TRP A 398 -20.05 -4.63 -20.18
C TRP A 398 -21.50 -5.13 -20.11
N ARG A 399 -22.50 -4.25 -20.15
CA ARG A 399 -23.92 -4.64 -20.20
C ARG A 399 -24.25 -5.45 -21.45
N GLU A 400 -23.76 -5.02 -22.61
CA GLU A 400 -23.94 -5.73 -23.87
C GLU A 400 -23.34 -7.14 -23.78
N TRP A 401 -22.08 -7.24 -23.33
CA TRP A 401 -21.44 -8.53 -23.10
C TRP A 401 -22.24 -9.41 -22.14
N TYR A 402 -22.66 -8.88 -20.99
CA TYR A 402 -23.41 -9.64 -19.98
C TYR A 402 -24.75 -10.14 -20.52
N ARG A 403 -25.50 -9.29 -21.23
CA ARG A 403 -26.79 -9.66 -21.87
C ARG A 403 -26.61 -10.85 -22.82
N GLN A 404 -25.51 -10.90 -23.57
CA GLN A 404 -25.21 -11.95 -24.54
C GLN A 404 -24.66 -13.23 -23.90
N HIS A 405 -23.87 -13.12 -22.82
CA HIS A 405 -23.05 -14.22 -22.30
C HIS A 405 -23.50 -14.80 -20.96
N ARG A 406 -24.33 -14.11 -20.16
CA ARG A 406 -24.69 -14.53 -18.79
C ARG A 406 -25.17 -15.97 -18.64
N ARG A 407 -25.78 -16.57 -19.68
CA ARG A 407 -26.26 -17.97 -19.63
C ARG A 407 -25.13 -19.01 -19.78
N ARG A 408 -23.97 -18.59 -20.29
CA ARG A 408 -22.79 -19.44 -20.53
C ARG A 408 -21.71 -19.26 -19.47
N VAL A 409 -21.82 -18.24 -18.62
CA VAL A 409 -20.87 -17.98 -17.53
C VAL A 409 -21.05 -19.04 -16.45
N ASP A 410 -20.02 -19.88 -16.27
CA ASP A 410 -19.91 -20.73 -15.09
C ASP A 410 -19.26 -19.94 -13.95
N ILE A 411 -20.11 -19.23 -13.20
CA ILE A 411 -19.65 -18.38 -12.08
C ILE A 411 -18.87 -19.17 -11.04
N ARG A 412 -19.17 -20.47 -10.84
CA ARG A 412 -18.48 -21.28 -9.85
C ARG A 412 -17.06 -21.59 -10.31
N ALA A 413 -16.92 -22.13 -11.51
CA ALA A 413 -15.60 -22.41 -12.09
C ALA A 413 -14.75 -21.15 -12.18
N ASN A 414 -15.33 -20.03 -12.63
CA ASN A 414 -14.62 -18.76 -12.76
C ASN A 414 -14.13 -18.22 -11.41
N VAL A 415 -14.98 -18.22 -10.38
CA VAL A 415 -14.61 -17.73 -9.05
C VAL A 415 -13.52 -18.60 -8.41
N ASP A 416 -13.60 -19.92 -8.56
CA ASP A 416 -12.61 -20.84 -8.01
C ASP A 416 -11.25 -20.68 -8.71
N MET A 417 -11.26 -20.63 -10.05
CA MET A 417 -10.08 -20.34 -10.85
C MET A 417 -9.49 -18.94 -10.53
N TYR A 418 -10.33 -17.91 -10.38
CA TYR A 418 -9.89 -16.56 -10.04
C TYR A 418 -9.18 -16.53 -8.68
N ARG A 419 -9.70 -17.25 -7.69
CA ARG A 419 -9.05 -17.40 -6.36
C ARG A 419 -7.71 -18.10 -6.45
N GLU A 420 -7.62 -19.20 -7.20
CA GLU A 420 -6.36 -19.90 -7.42
C GLU A 420 -5.34 -18.97 -8.10
N SER A 421 -5.77 -18.18 -9.10
CA SER A 421 -4.89 -17.21 -9.77
C SER A 421 -4.40 -16.11 -8.82
N LEU A 422 -5.25 -15.62 -7.91
CA LEU A 422 -4.88 -14.63 -6.90
C LEU A 422 -3.85 -15.20 -5.92
N ALA A 423 -4.10 -16.41 -5.41
CA ALA A 423 -3.19 -17.10 -4.50
C ALA A 423 -1.82 -17.36 -5.16
N LEU A 424 -1.80 -17.76 -6.43
CA LEU A 424 -0.57 -17.91 -7.19
C LEU A 424 0.20 -16.59 -7.28
N THR A 425 -0.44 -15.50 -7.72
CA THR A 425 0.23 -14.20 -7.86
C THR A 425 0.77 -13.66 -6.53
N GLU A 426 0.08 -13.92 -5.42
CA GLU A 426 0.57 -13.55 -4.08
C GLU A 426 1.80 -14.37 -3.70
N SER A 427 1.77 -15.68 -3.93
CA SER A 427 2.88 -16.59 -3.59
C SER A 427 4.16 -16.30 -4.39
N LEU A 428 3.99 -15.68 -5.56
CA LEU A 428 5.07 -15.32 -6.47
C LEU A 428 5.71 -13.94 -6.18
N ARG A 429 5.22 -13.21 -5.16
CA ARG A 429 5.85 -11.96 -4.74
C ARG A 429 7.26 -12.22 -4.23
N GLY A 430 8.26 -11.61 -4.88
CA GLY A 430 9.67 -11.80 -4.56
C GLY A 430 10.28 -13.08 -5.15
N ALA A 431 9.52 -13.88 -5.91
CA ALA A 431 10.07 -14.98 -6.69
C ALA A 431 10.92 -14.46 -7.87
N SER A 432 11.87 -15.28 -8.34
CA SER A 432 12.66 -14.95 -9.53
C SER A 432 11.78 -14.92 -10.79
N SER A 433 12.21 -14.19 -11.81
CA SER A 433 11.53 -14.13 -13.11
C SER A 433 11.28 -15.51 -13.72
N GLU A 434 12.28 -16.38 -13.65
CA GLU A 434 12.20 -17.76 -14.15
C GLU A 434 11.12 -18.56 -13.41
N SER A 435 11.07 -18.46 -12.08
CA SER A 435 10.04 -19.14 -11.28
C SER A 435 8.64 -18.60 -11.57
N GLN A 436 8.51 -17.28 -11.76
CA GLN A 436 7.24 -16.67 -12.13
C GLN A 436 6.74 -17.18 -13.49
N ILE A 437 7.61 -17.19 -14.52
CA ILE A 437 7.28 -17.67 -15.86
C ILE A 437 6.85 -19.14 -15.80
N GLN A 438 7.65 -19.99 -15.15
CA GLN A 438 7.36 -21.42 -15.04
C GLN A 438 6.00 -21.67 -14.37
N GLN A 439 5.74 -21.06 -13.22
CA GLN A 439 4.50 -21.32 -12.49
C GLN A 439 3.26 -20.74 -13.20
N TYR A 440 3.41 -19.65 -13.98
CA TYR A 440 2.34 -19.19 -14.84
C TYR A 440 2.06 -20.13 -16.01
N GLU A 441 3.09 -20.69 -16.66
CA GLU A 441 2.89 -21.70 -17.71
C GLU A 441 2.21 -22.96 -17.15
N GLU A 442 2.68 -23.49 -16.00
CA GLU A 442 2.04 -24.63 -15.31
C GLU A 442 0.58 -24.34 -14.95
N PHE A 443 0.27 -23.11 -14.53
CA PHE A 443 -1.11 -22.71 -14.28
C PHE A 443 -1.96 -22.70 -15.55
N LEU A 444 -1.40 -22.25 -16.68
CA LEU A 444 -2.09 -22.24 -17.98
C LEU A 444 -2.23 -23.63 -18.60
N GLU A 445 -1.39 -24.61 -18.24
CA GLU A 445 -1.64 -26.02 -18.59
C GLU A 445 -2.94 -26.53 -17.97
N LYS A 446 -3.23 -26.12 -16.73
CA LYS A 446 -4.47 -26.44 -16.02
C LYS A 446 -5.65 -25.58 -16.50
N TYR A 447 -5.42 -24.30 -16.75
CA TYR A 447 -6.44 -23.32 -17.13
C TYR A 447 -6.02 -22.52 -18.37
N PRO A 448 -6.08 -23.12 -19.59
CA PRO A 448 -5.55 -22.49 -20.80
C PRO A 448 -6.20 -21.15 -21.13
N ASP A 449 -7.50 -21.01 -20.83
CA ASP A 449 -8.29 -19.81 -21.12
C ASP A 449 -8.28 -18.77 -19.98
N ASN A 450 -7.34 -18.86 -19.02
CA ASN A 450 -7.27 -17.90 -17.93
C ASN A 450 -6.71 -16.54 -18.42
N GLU A 451 -7.61 -15.60 -18.68
CA GLU A 451 -7.29 -14.27 -19.22
C GLU A 451 -6.29 -13.48 -18.36
N ARG A 452 -6.37 -13.60 -17.04
CA ARG A 452 -5.50 -12.88 -16.10
C ARG A 452 -4.07 -13.39 -16.16
N ILE A 453 -3.87 -14.71 -16.04
CA ILE A 453 -2.53 -15.31 -16.04
C ILE A 453 -1.89 -15.21 -17.42
N GLN A 454 -2.65 -15.36 -18.52
CA GLN A 454 -2.12 -15.11 -19.87
C GLN A 454 -1.53 -13.70 -20.00
N ARG A 455 -2.20 -12.67 -19.44
CA ARG A 455 -1.72 -11.28 -19.47
C ARG A 455 -0.47 -11.07 -18.63
N LEU A 456 -0.46 -11.60 -17.40
CA LEU A 456 0.69 -11.48 -16.50
C LEU A 456 1.91 -12.19 -17.07
N LEU A 457 1.72 -13.38 -17.64
CA LEU A 457 2.77 -14.13 -18.30
C LEU A 457 3.27 -13.41 -19.56
N ALA A 458 2.38 -12.91 -20.42
CA ALA A 458 2.77 -12.17 -21.62
C ALA A 458 3.59 -10.91 -21.28
N GLN A 459 3.16 -10.15 -20.26
CA GLN A 459 3.93 -9.01 -19.76
C GLN A 459 5.32 -9.44 -19.27
N LYS A 460 5.39 -10.48 -18.43
CA LYS A 460 6.65 -10.94 -17.85
C LYS A 460 7.61 -11.45 -18.91
N LEU A 461 7.12 -12.27 -19.85
CA LEU A 461 7.90 -12.75 -21.00
C LEU A 461 8.40 -11.59 -21.86
N ASN A 462 7.55 -10.58 -22.11
CA ASN A 462 7.96 -9.41 -22.88
C ASN A 462 9.07 -8.61 -22.17
N GLU A 463 8.98 -8.42 -20.85
CA GLU A 463 10.00 -7.73 -20.05
C GLU A 463 11.33 -8.48 -20.10
N GLU A 464 11.32 -9.80 -19.88
CA GLU A 464 12.54 -10.62 -19.94
C GLU A 464 13.11 -10.70 -21.36
N ALA A 465 12.25 -10.84 -22.38
CA ALA A 465 12.67 -10.81 -23.78
C ALA A 465 13.37 -9.49 -24.12
N TRP A 466 12.80 -8.35 -23.73
CA TRP A 466 13.40 -7.04 -23.96
C TRP A 466 14.76 -6.92 -23.30
N ASN A 467 14.89 -7.33 -22.03
CA ASN A 467 16.15 -7.31 -21.30
C ASN A 467 17.22 -8.15 -22.00
N MET A 468 16.87 -9.35 -22.46
CA MET A 468 17.79 -10.25 -23.14
C MET A 468 18.28 -9.72 -24.49
N VAL A 469 17.37 -9.16 -25.30
CA VAL A 469 17.70 -8.74 -26.68
C VAL A 469 18.31 -7.35 -26.77
N THR A 470 18.21 -6.55 -25.70
CA THR A 470 18.80 -5.20 -25.62
C THR A 470 20.03 -5.11 -24.71
N ALA A 471 20.37 -6.19 -24.01
CA ALA A 471 21.64 -6.31 -23.29
C ALA A 471 22.83 -6.14 -24.24
N ALA A 472 23.98 -5.74 -23.69
CA ALA A 472 25.17 -5.55 -24.48
C ALA A 472 25.67 -6.89 -25.03
N GLU A 473 25.94 -6.95 -26.34
CA GLU A 473 26.46 -8.16 -26.98
C GLU A 473 27.72 -8.70 -26.26
N GLY A 474 27.73 -10.00 -26.00
CA GLY A 474 28.82 -10.69 -25.28
C GLY A 474 28.71 -10.68 -23.76
N THR A 475 27.65 -10.08 -23.19
CA THR A 475 27.32 -10.23 -21.76
C THR A 475 26.49 -11.50 -21.51
N PRO A 476 26.54 -12.08 -20.29
CA PRO A 476 25.69 -13.23 -19.93
C PRO A 476 24.18 -12.95 -20.06
N GLU A 477 23.78 -11.69 -19.95
CA GLU A 477 22.39 -11.26 -20.08
C GLU A 477 21.92 -11.21 -21.54
N PHE A 478 22.83 -11.16 -22.52
CA PHE A 478 22.49 -11.13 -23.93
C PHE A 478 22.24 -12.55 -24.47
N ASP A 479 20.97 -12.94 -24.52
CA ASP A 479 20.49 -14.22 -25.06
C ASP A 479 19.38 -14.00 -26.11
N PRO A 480 19.75 -13.77 -27.39
CA PRO A 480 18.79 -13.42 -28.43
C PRO A 480 17.84 -14.57 -28.81
N GLU A 481 18.27 -15.83 -28.68
CA GLU A 481 17.43 -16.98 -29.05
C GLU A 481 16.34 -17.22 -28.00
N THR A 482 16.70 -17.23 -26.71
CA THR A 482 15.70 -17.32 -25.63
C THR A 482 14.80 -16.09 -25.62
N GLY A 483 15.37 -14.89 -25.79
CA GLY A 483 14.61 -13.65 -25.89
C GLY A 483 13.60 -13.65 -27.03
N LEU A 484 13.95 -14.19 -28.21
CA LEU A 484 13.03 -14.37 -29.32
C LEU A 484 11.91 -15.37 -29.00
N GLY A 485 12.22 -16.48 -28.34
CA GLY A 485 11.22 -17.43 -27.86
C GLY A 485 10.19 -16.78 -26.94
N TYR A 486 10.66 -15.99 -25.96
CA TYR A 486 9.79 -15.25 -25.05
C TYR A 486 8.96 -14.16 -25.75
N ALA A 487 9.54 -13.41 -26.68
CA ALA A 487 8.80 -12.40 -27.43
C ALA A 487 7.68 -13.01 -28.30
N LEU A 488 7.95 -14.15 -28.95
CA LEU A 488 6.95 -14.89 -29.72
C LEU A 488 5.81 -15.36 -28.82
N ARG A 489 6.15 -15.97 -27.67
CA ARG A 489 5.18 -16.48 -26.71
C ARG A 489 4.32 -15.37 -26.10
N ALA A 490 4.92 -14.20 -25.79
CA ALA A 490 4.18 -13.03 -25.30
C ALA A 490 3.14 -12.55 -26.32
N VAL A 491 3.52 -12.46 -27.60
CA VAL A 491 2.61 -12.08 -28.69
C VAL A 491 1.52 -13.12 -28.92
N GLU A 492 1.84 -14.41 -28.83
CA GLU A 492 0.87 -15.51 -28.94
C GLU A 492 -0.20 -15.41 -27.84
N LEU A 493 0.21 -15.23 -26.59
CA LEU A 493 -0.67 -15.14 -25.43
C LEU A 493 -1.56 -13.90 -25.48
N LYS A 494 -0.97 -12.72 -25.72
CA LYS A 494 -1.69 -11.44 -25.76
C LYS A 494 -1.11 -10.50 -26.81
N PRO A 495 -1.64 -10.48 -28.05
CA PRO A 495 -1.18 -9.54 -29.08
C PRO A 495 -1.31 -8.08 -28.63
N HIS A 496 -0.19 -7.38 -28.49
CA HIS A 496 -0.15 -5.98 -28.07
C HIS A 496 0.97 -5.23 -28.80
N ARG A 497 0.77 -3.93 -29.08
CA ARG A 497 1.74 -3.15 -29.88
C ARG A 497 3.16 -3.18 -29.29
N ASN A 498 3.29 -3.06 -27.97
CA ASN A 498 4.60 -3.09 -27.31
C ASN A 498 5.26 -4.48 -27.42
N TYR A 499 4.49 -5.56 -27.47
CA TYR A 499 5.06 -6.92 -27.57
C TYR A 499 5.53 -7.21 -29.00
N TYR A 500 4.82 -6.69 -30.00
CA TYR A 500 5.29 -6.71 -31.38
C TYR A 500 6.55 -5.87 -31.58
N ASP A 501 6.70 -4.77 -30.84
CA ASP A 501 7.95 -4.00 -30.82
C ASP A 501 9.09 -4.87 -30.30
N THR A 502 8.98 -5.43 -29.09
CA THR A 502 9.98 -6.37 -28.55
C THR A 502 10.28 -7.53 -29.50
N LEU A 503 9.26 -8.12 -30.13
CA LEU A 503 9.44 -9.19 -31.12
C LEU A 503 10.27 -8.74 -32.33
N ALA A 504 10.04 -7.53 -32.83
CA ALA A 504 10.86 -6.97 -33.90
C ALA A 504 12.32 -6.77 -33.47
N GLU A 505 12.59 -6.32 -32.22
CA GLU A 505 13.98 -6.24 -31.72
C GLU A 505 14.60 -7.62 -31.59
N ALA A 506 13.84 -8.59 -31.08
CA ALA A 506 14.31 -9.94 -30.87
C ALA A 506 14.72 -10.61 -32.20
N TYR A 507 13.94 -10.39 -33.26
CA TYR A 507 14.33 -10.81 -34.61
C TYR A 507 15.62 -10.13 -35.08
N VAL A 508 15.80 -8.83 -34.80
CA VAL A 508 17.06 -8.13 -35.14
C VAL A 508 18.24 -8.72 -34.39
N ALA A 509 18.12 -8.93 -33.07
CA ALA A 509 19.16 -9.49 -32.22
C ALA A 509 19.53 -10.93 -32.62
N ALA A 510 18.55 -11.72 -33.09
CA ALA A 510 18.77 -13.05 -33.66
C ALA A 510 19.28 -13.04 -35.13
N GLY A 511 19.53 -11.86 -35.71
CA GLY A 511 20.03 -11.71 -37.09
C GLY A 511 19.00 -11.95 -38.19
N ARG A 512 17.71 -12.06 -37.83
CA ARG A 512 16.54 -12.36 -38.67
C ARG A 512 15.84 -11.09 -39.15
N ILE A 513 16.58 -10.28 -39.93
CA ILE A 513 16.18 -8.92 -40.31
C ILE A 513 14.91 -8.89 -41.18
N ASP A 514 14.72 -9.85 -42.08
CA ASP A 514 13.54 -9.89 -42.96
C ASP A 514 12.25 -10.13 -42.18
N GLU A 515 12.29 -10.98 -41.15
CA GLU A 515 11.17 -11.19 -40.23
C GLU A 515 10.88 -9.94 -39.39
N ALA A 516 11.91 -9.25 -38.88
CA ALA A 516 11.75 -7.98 -38.17
C ALA A 516 11.05 -6.92 -39.03
N MET A 517 11.47 -6.78 -40.29
CA MET A 517 10.85 -5.87 -41.26
C MET A 517 9.40 -6.25 -41.56
N THR A 518 9.11 -7.55 -41.65
CA THR A 518 7.75 -8.06 -41.86
C THR A 518 6.83 -7.67 -40.70
N VAL A 519 7.27 -7.87 -39.46
CA VAL A 519 6.51 -7.46 -38.27
C VAL A 519 6.26 -5.94 -38.26
N CYS A 520 7.30 -5.13 -38.51
CA CYS A 520 7.17 -3.67 -38.53
C CYS A 520 6.17 -3.20 -39.59
N ARG A 521 6.24 -3.76 -40.81
CA ARG A 521 5.30 -3.43 -41.89
C ARG A 521 3.86 -3.82 -41.55
N GLN A 522 3.65 -4.99 -40.95
CA GLN A 522 2.33 -5.42 -40.49
C GLN A 522 1.78 -4.50 -39.40
N MET A 523 2.61 -4.10 -38.44
CA MET A 523 2.19 -3.19 -37.37
C MET A 523 1.91 -1.78 -37.88
N LEU A 524 2.65 -1.28 -38.86
CA LEU A 524 2.38 0.03 -39.49
C LEU A 524 1.09 0.05 -40.31
N ILE A 525 0.62 -1.09 -40.82
CA ILE A 525 -0.72 -1.22 -41.41
C ILE A 525 -1.80 -1.06 -40.33
N ARG A 526 -1.59 -1.68 -39.16
CA ARG A 526 -2.55 -1.68 -38.05
C ARG A 526 -2.54 -0.39 -37.23
N TYR A 527 -1.37 0.22 -37.09
CA TYR A 527 -1.11 1.45 -36.33
C TYR A 527 -0.35 2.45 -37.21
N PRO A 528 -1.04 3.11 -38.15
CA PRO A 528 -0.40 4.06 -39.05
C PRO A 528 0.27 5.21 -38.29
N GLY A 529 1.55 5.45 -38.59
CA GLY A 529 2.33 6.55 -37.99
C GLY A 529 2.98 6.25 -36.65
N GLU A 530 2.89 5.02 -36.15
CA GLU A 530 3.52 4.62 -34.90
C GLU A 530 5.06 4.65 -35.02
N LYS A 531 5.70 5.51 -34.21
CA LYS A 531 7.11 5.89 -34.40
C LYS A 531 8.07 4.75 -34.14
N MET A 532 7.79 3.91 -33.13
CA MET A 532 8.67 2.79 -32.77
C MET A 532 8.90 1.83 -33.95
N PHE A 533 7.85 1.54 -34.73
CA PHE A 533 7.94 0.65 -35.89
C PHE A 533 8.56 1.33 -37.12
N LEU A 534 8.35 2.64 -37.31
CA LEU A 534 9.02 3.40 -38.38
C LEU A 534 10.54 3.43 -38.18
N ASP A 535 10.98 3.83 -36.98
CA ASP A 535 12.41 3.94 -36.65
C ASP A 535 13.11 2.57 -36.77
N ARG A 536 12.41 1.49 -36.38
CA ARG A 536 12.93 0.13 -36.46
C ARG A 536 12.99 -0.40 -37.89
N LEU A 537 11.97 -0.14 -38.70
CA LEU A 537 11.96 -0.52 -40.11
C LEU A 537 13.13 0.16 -40.85
N GLU A 538 13.34 1.46 -40.62
CA GLU A 538 14.44 2.22 -41.22
C GLU A 538 15.82 1.67 -40.77
N ARG A 539 15.96 1.31 -39.49
CA ARG A 539 17.17 0.63 -38.99
C ARG A 539 17.40 -0.71 -39.71
N CYS A 540 16.38 -1.54 -39.85
CA CYS A 540 16.49 -2.83 -40.53
C CYS A 540 16.87 -2.68 -42.00
N GLU A 541 16.28 -1.72 -42.72
CA GLU A 541 16.59 -1.41 -44.11
C GLU A 541 18.05 -0.96 -44.28
N ARG A 542 18.57 -0.13 -43.36
CA ARG A 542 19.99 0.24 -43.34
C ARG A 542 20.89 -0.98 -43.13
N MET A 543 20.55 -1.87 -42.20
CA MET A 543 21.32 -3.10 -41.93
C MET A 543 21.32 -4.05 -43.12
N GLN A 544 20.19 -4.17 -43.85
CA GLN A 544 20.10 -4.97 -45.05
C GLN A 544 20.92 -4.39 -46.21
N ALA A 545 20.99 -3.06 -46.32
CA ALA A 545 21.79 -2.37 -47.33
C ALA A 545 23.32 -2.43 -47.08
N THR A 546 23.74 -2.78 -45.85
CA THR A 546 25.16 -2.92 -45.49
C THR A 546 25.66 -4.37 -45.46
N LYS A 547 24.77 -5.36 -45.61
CA LYS A 547 25.11 -6.76 -45.91
C LYS A 547 25.30 -6.93 -47.42
#